data_AF-A0A341AHL0-F1
#
_entry.id   AF-A0A341AHL0-F1
#
_cell.length_a   1.000
_cell.length_b   1.000
_cell.length_c   1.000
_cell.angle_alpha   90.00
_cell.angle_beta   90.00
_cell.angle_gamma   90.00
#
_symmetry.space_group_name_H-M   'P 1'
#
loop_
_entity.id
_entity.type
_entity.pdbx_description
1 polymer ?
#
loop_
_entity_poly.entity_id
_entity_poly.type
_entity_poly.pdbx_seq_one_letter_code
_entity_poly.pdbx_strand_id
1 'polypeptide(L)'
;MKAKITAYVIILALHINDFQIDLTVLQRDLKLSEKRMMEIAKAMRLKISKRRVSLAVGREEDHKLGTLSIPLPPAQALDRQSKRRKIT
;
A
#
# COMPACT_ATOMS: atom_id res chain seq x y z
N MET A 1 7.46 -15.08 -4.65
CA MET A 1 8.11 -14.21 -5.67
C MET A 1 7.26 -13.02 -6.10
N LYS A 2 5.98 -13.19 -6.48
CA LYS A 2 5.10 -12.08 -6.93
C LYS A 2 5.14 -10.82 -6.06
N ALA A 3 5.04 -10.96 -4.72
CA ALA A 3 5.07 -9.81 -3.81
C ALA A 3 6.40 -9.03 -3.84
N LYS A 4 7.55 -9.70 -4.00
CA LYS A 4 8.84 -9.03 -4.12
C LYS A 4 8.92 -8.22 -5.42
N ILE A 5 8.48 -8.82 -6.53
CA ILE A 5 8.45 -8.13 -7.83
C ILE A 5 7.55 -6.90 -7.75
N THR A 6 6.34 -7.03 -7.21
CA THR A 6 5.44 -5.89 -6.98
C THR A 6 6.09 -4.81 -6.12
N ALA A 7 6.79 -5.19 -5.05
CA ALA A 7 7.50 -4.22 -4.21
C ALA A 7 8.58 -3.45 -5.00
N TYR A 8 9.37 -4.14 -5.83
CA TYR A 8 10.35 -3.47 -6.70
C TYR A 8 9.69 -2.54 -7.71
N VAL A 9 8.59 -2.96 -8.34
CA VAL A 9 7.81 -2.11 -9.24
C VAL A 9 7.30 -0.86 -8.52
N ILE A 10 6.78 -1.01 -7.30
CA ILE A 10 6.33 0.12 -6.47
C ILE A 10 7.51 1.06 -6.18
N ILE A 11 8.68 0.53 -5.78
CA ILE A 11 9.86 1.37 -5.52
C ILE A 11 10.25 2.17 -6.76
N LEU A 12 10.34 1.52 -7.93
CA LEU A 12 10.70 2.20 -9.18
C LEU A 12 9.70 3.31 -9.52
N ALA A 13 8.41 3.03 -9.41
CA ALA A 13 7.37 4.01 -9.69
C ALA A 13 7.35 5.17 -8.68
N LEU A 14 7.65 4.92 -7.40
CA LEU A 14 7.82 5.97 -6.39
C LEU A 14 8.99 6.90 -6.73
N HIS A 15 10.12 6.37 -7.23
CA HIS A 15 11.29 7.19 -7.59
C HIS A 15 11.01 8.14 -8.77
N ILE A 16 10.10 7.77 -9.66
CA ILE A 16 9.76 8.56 -10.86
C ILE A 16 8.69 9.63 -10.55
N ASN A 17 7.90 9.45 -9.47
CA ASN A 17 6.73 10.27 -9.18
C ASN A 17 6.80 10.93 -7.78
N ASP A 18 7.88 11.66 -7.49
CA ASP A 18 8.05 12.43 -6.24
C ASP A 18 7.72 11.64 -4.97
N PHE A 19 8.14 10.37 -4.92
CA PHE A 19 7.88 9.45 -3.82
C PHE A 19 6.39 9.22 -3.52
N GLN A 20 5.53 9.37 -4.52
CA GLN A 20 4.10 9.10 -4.47
C GLN A 20 3.68 8.14 -5.59
N ILE A 21 2.64 7.34 -5.33
CA ILE A 21 2.12 6.40 -6.32
C ILE A 21 0.65 6.12 -6.10
N ASP A 22 -0.11 6.02 -7.19
CA ASP A 22 -1.49 5.55 -7.15
C ASP A 22 -1.54 4.02 -7.12
N LEU A 23 -1.82 3.47 -5.93
CA LEU A 23 -1.92 2.04 -5.71
C LEU A 23 -3.18 1.46 -6.36
N THR A 24 -4.23 2.26 -6.57
CA THR A 24 -5.48 1.83 -7.21
C THR A 24 -5.30 1.63 -8.71
N VAL A 25 -4.53 2.50 -9.36
CA VAL A 25 -4.16 2.32 -10.78
C VAL A 25 -3.21 1.14 -10.92
N LEU A 26 -2.14 1.10 -10.13
CA LEU A 26 -1.12 0.04 -10.23
C LEU A 26 -1.71 -1.37 -9.97
N GLN A 27 -2.69 -1.52 -9.07
CA GLN A 27 -3.29 -2.84 -8.84
C GLN A 27 -4.04 -3.36 -10.06
N ARG A 28 -4.65 -2.47 -10.85
CA ARG A 28 -5.41 -2.83 -12.06
C ARG A 28 -4.45 -3.31 -13.13
N ASP A 29 -3.35 -2.60 -13.33
CA ASP A 29 -2.30 -2.95 -14.30
C ASP A 29 -1.65 -4.29 -13.96
N LEU A 30 -1.37 -4.52 -12.68
CA LEU A 30 -0.77 -5.77 -12.20
C LEU A 30 -1.80 -6.89 -11.99
N LYS A 31 -3.10 -6.63 -12.22
CA LYS A 31 -4.23 -7.55 -11.98
C LYS A 31 -4.17 -8.20 -10.58
N LEU A 32 -3.86 -7.38 -9.57
CA LEU A 32 -3.79 -7.78 -8.17
C LEU A 32 -5.08 -7.39 -7.45
N SER A 33 -5.46 -8.19 -6.45
CA SER A 33 -6.53 -7.78 -5.54
C SER A 33 -6.08 -6.60 -4.69
N GLU A 34 -7.03 -5.72 -4.36
CA GLU A 34 -6.78 -4.55 -3.53
C GLU A 34 -6.18 -4.93 -2.18
N LYS A 35 -6.70 -5.98 -1.55
CA LYS A 35 -6.16 -6.54 -0.31
C LYS A 35 -4.67 -6.85 -0.44
N ARG A 36 -4.26 -7.49 -1.55
CA ARG A 36 -2.87 -7.88 -1.76
C ARG A 36 -1.95 -6.68 -2.01
N MET A 37 -2.41 -5.70 -2.79
CA MET A 37 -1.68 -4.45 -3.00
C MET A 37 -1.46 -3.72 -1.67
N MET A 38 -2.49 -3.66 -0.83
CA MET A 38 -2.45 -3.00 0.48
C MET A 38 -1.54 -3.72 1.48
N GLU A 39 -1.51 -5.05 1.49
CA GLU A 39 -0.56 -5.82 2.30
C GLU A 39 0.90 -5.48 1.93
N ILE A 40 1.20 -5.42 0.63
CA ILE A 40 2.55 -5.11 0.14
C ILE A 40 2.93 -3.67 0.49
N ALA A 41 2.06 -2.70 0.22
CA ALA A 41 2.30 -1.29 0.54
C ALA A 41 2.55 -1.05 2.04
N LYS A 42 1.77 -1.73 2.91
CA LYS A 42 1.97 -1.69 4.37
C LYS A 42 3.28 -2.35 4.80
N ALA A 43 3.63 -3.51 4.20
CA ALA A 43 4.90 -4.17 4.47
C ALA A 43 6.11 -3.31 4.06
N MET A 44 5.94 -2.49 3.01
CA MET A 44 6.91 -1.48 2.57
C MET A 44 6.89 -0.19 3.40
N ARG A 45 6.01 -0.10 4.42
CA ARG A 45 5.86 1.06 5.32
C ARG A 45 5.50 2.35 4.58
N LEU A 46 4.74 2.24 3.49
CA LEU A 46 4.21 3.41 2.79
C LEU A 46 3.10 4.05 3.62
N LYS A 47 3.08 5.38 3.66
CA LYS A 47 1.93 6.14 4.13
C LYS A 47 0.82 6.02 3.09
N ILE A 48 -0.39 5.66 3.52
CA ILE A 48 -1.51 5.49 2.59
C ILE A 48 -2.57 6.56 2.87
N SER A 49 -2.90 7.35 1.85
CA SER A 49 -3.98 8.33 1.88
C SER A 49 -5.05 7.96 0.86
N LYS A 50 -6.26 8.49 1.07
CA LYS A 50 -7.34 8.41 0.08
C LYS A 50 -7.35 9.71 -0.71
N ARG A 51 -7.50 9.60 -2.03
CA ARG A 51 -7.69 10.72 -2.94
C ARG A 51 -8.94 10.45 -3.75
N ARG A 52 -9.86 11.41 -3.75
CA ARG A 52 -10.99 11.38 -4.69
C ARG A 52 -10.50 11.77 -6.06
N VAL A 53 -10.81 10.94 -7.04
CA VAL A 53 -10.53 11.19 -8.46
C VAL A 53 -11.85 11.16 -9.21
N SER A 54 -12.13 12.24 -9.93
CA SER A 54 -13.28 12.35 -10.82
C SER A 54 -12.94 11.67 -12.16
N LEU A 55 -13.61 10.56 -12.46
CA LEU A 55 -13.41 9.81 -13.70
C LEU A 55 -14.35 10.27 -14.81
N ALA A 56 -15.54 10.77 -14.45
CA ALA A 56 -16.53 11.37 -15.35
C ALA A 56 -17.56 12.18 -14.54
N VAL A 57 -18.46 12.90 -15.23
CA VAL A 57 -19.59 13.59 -14.59
C VAL A 57 -20.41 12.58 -13.78
N GLY A 58 -20.41 12.74 -12.45
CA GLY A 58 -21.14 11.87 -11.52
C GLY A 58 -20.43 10.57 -11.12
N ARG A 59 -19.19 10.30 -11.56
CA ARG A 59 -18.40 9.14 -11.12
C ARG A 59 -17.12 9.58 -10.43
N GLU A 60 -17.19 9.66 -9.11
CA GLU A 60 -16.01 9.80 -8.23
C GLU A 60 -15.55 8.42 -7.77
N GLU A 61 -14.24 8.19 -7.82
CA GLU A 61 -13.61 7.00 -7.24
C GLU A 61 -12.61 7.41 -6.14
N ASP A 62 -12.65 6.67 -5.03
CA ASP A 62 -11.67 6.80 -3.96
C ASP A 62 -10.40 6.00 -4.34
N HIS A 63 -9.40 6.71 -4.84
CA HIS A 63 -8.07 6.15 -5.09
C HIS A 63 -7.25 6.09 -3.81
N LYS A 64 -6.36 5.10 -3.73
CA LYS A 64 -5.40 4.95 -2.63
C LYS A 64 -4.02 5.39 -3.10
N LEU A 65 -3.51 6.45 -2.50
CA LEU A 65 -2.15 6.93 -2.76
C LEU A 65 -1.19 6.36 -1.72
N GLY A 66 -0.13 5.74 -2.18
CA GLY A 66 1.03 5.39 -1.38
C GLY A 66 2.07 6.49 -1.46
N THR A 67 2.60 6.93 -0.31
CA THR A 67 3.68 7.91 -0.23
C THR A 67 4.81 7.36 0.62
N LEU A 68 6.04 7.49 0.14
CA LEU A 68 7.23 7.21 0.92
C LEU A 68 7.63 8.50 1.67
N SER A 69 7.54 8.48 2.99
CA SER A 69 7.91 9.62 3.85
C SER A 69 8.99 9.22 4.85
N ILE A 70 9.86 10.17 5.19
CA ILE A 70 10.90 10.00 6.21
C ILE A 70 10.53 10.85 7.45
N PRO A 71 10.68 10.33 8.68
CA PRO A 71 11.07 8.95 8.98
C PRO A 71 9.99 7.94 8.58
N LEU A 72 10.42 6.73 8.22
CA LEU A 72 9.50 5.68 7.79
C LEU A 72 8.48 5.40 8.91
N PRO A 73 7.17 5.35 8.61
CA PRO A 73 6.13 4.98 9.56
C PRO A 73 6.50 3.69 10.30
N PRO A 74 6.24 3.56 11.61
CA PRO A 74 6.57 2.34 12.34
C PRO A 74 5.96 1.13 11.64
N ALA A 75 6.74 0.05 11.53
CA ALA A 75 6.20 -1.19 11.01
C ALA A 75 5.02 -1.61 11.90
N GLN A 76 3.86 -1.87 11.30
CA GLN A 76 2.80 -2.55 12.03
C GLN A 76 3.35 -3.95 12.31
N ALA A 77 3.92 -4.13 13.50
CA ALA A 77 4.22 -5.45 14.01
C ALA A 77 2.95 -6.27 13.81
N LEU A 78 3.10 -7.46 13.23
CA LEU A 78 2.08 -8.49 13.33
C LEU A 78 1.91 -8.74 14.83
N ASP A 79 1.05 -7.98 15.50
CA ASP A 79 0.68 -8.12 16.91
C ASP A 79 -0.22 -9.36 17.11
N ARG A 80 0.13 -10.43 16.38
CA ARG A 80 -0.49 -11.74 16.36
C ARG A 80 0.43 -12.80 16.95
N GLN A 81 1.43 -12.40 17.73
CA GLN A 81 2.21 -13.36 18.52
C GLN A 81 2.15 -13.04 20.02
N SER A 82 1.46 -13.95 20.71
CA SER A 82 1.60 -14.29 22.13
C SER A 82 0.95 -13.37 23.16
N LYS A 83 -0.27 -13.73 23.55
CA LYS A 83 -0.55 -13.92 24.98
C LYS A 83 -1.13 -15.33 25.20
N ARG A 84 -0.24 -16.33 25.26
CA ARG A 84 -0.57 -17.61 25.92
C ARG A 84 -0.91 -17.27 27.37
N ARG A 85 -2.19 -17.30 27.73
CA ARG A 85 -2.61 -17.17 29.13
C ARG A 85 -1.99 -18.34 29.89
N LYS A 86 -1.04 -18.07 30.81
CA LYS A 86 -0.71 -19.02 31.86
C LYS A 86 -1.95 -19.09 32.76
N ILE A 87 -2.62 -20.23 32.75
CA ILE A 87 -3.57 -20.60 33.80
C ILE A 87 -2.69 -21.05 34.97
N THR A 88 -2.83 -20.38 36.11
CA THR A 88 -2.40 -20.87 37.42
C THR A 88 -3.67 -21.06 38.23
#